data_AF-A0A961UMB3-F1
#
_entry.id   AF-A0A961UMB3-F1
#
_cell.length_a   1.000
_cell.length_b   1.000
_cell.length_c   1.000
_cell.angle_alpha   90.00
_cell.angle_beta   90.00
_cell.angle_gamma   90.00
#
_symmetry.space_group_name_H-M   'P 1'
#
loop_
_entity.id
_entity.type
_entity.pdbx_description
1 polymer ?
#
loop_
_entity_poly.entity_id
_entity_poly.type
_entity_poly.pdbx_seq_one_letter_code
_entity_poly.pdbx_strand_id
1 'polypeptide(L)'
;MPHPETAGTAARSALSGPHVCSHVGTQLMTIAKTTLTEACHSNGGSLTASEIENLLDLIASTPEVFSLYTGQYAACSGIHSSGKFTQIDAQTFARFMLQSFCQDIIRSSFDKQIGRAGPAWTRHFLEGLVNHIERGTDPDFHDRLYARYRALALKDGRALSATAFYADPEIRSLLQTAFDALVAETDEHEAFTDTVNTAIGKALSLSGPSPLKVTNADITAFLASLYKNMAYSHFRKAVLTGAKVQQARRAG
;
A
#
# COMPACT_ATOMS: atom_id res chain seq x y z
N MET A 1 12.18 -16.38 -23.18
CA MET A 1 12.94 -15.11 -23.22
C MET A 1 12.54 -14.35 -24.47
N PRO A 2 12.20 -13.07 -24.33
CA PRO A 2 12.82 -12.05 -25.19
C PRO A 2 13.40 -10.89 -24.36
N HIS A 3 14.53 -10.38 -24.86
CA HIS A 3 15.30 -9.22 -24.39
C HIS A 3 14.86 -7.94 -25.17
N PRO A 4 15.40 -6.75 -24.87
CA PRO A 4 14.67 -5.49 -24.80
C PRO A 4 14.94 -4.57 -26.01
N GLU A 5 14.41 -3.35 -25.89
CA GLU A 5 14.60 -2.14 -26.71
C GLU A 5 13.44 -1.79 -27.64
N THR A 6 12.60 -0.87 -27.17
CA THR A 6 12.44 0.42 -27.85
C THR A 6 12.21 1.48 -26.77
N ALA A 7 13.18 2.38 -26.63
CA ALA A 7 13.04 3.62 -25.88
C ALA A 7 12.08 4.52 -26.65
N GLY A 8 10.94 4.83 -26.03
CA GLY A 8 9.95 5.76 -26.57
C GLY A 8 8.94 6.06 -25.48
N THR A 9 9.11 7.22 -24.82
CA THR A 9 8.30 7.72 -23.70
C THR A 9 8.24 6.78 -22.49
N ALA A 10 9.09 7.05 -21.50
CA ALA A 10 8.78 6.74 -20.11
C ALA A 10 7.52 7.53 -19.70
N ALA A 11 6.36 7.05 -20.13
CA ALA A 11 5.16 7.22 -19.34
C ALA A 11 5.52 6.63 -17.98
N ARG A 12 5.81 7.49 -17.00
CA ARG A 12 5.66 7.11 -15.58
C ARG A 12 4.38 6.31 -15.55
N SER A 13 4.45 5.00 -15.34
CA SER A 13 3.27 4.15 -15.41
C SER A 13 2.34 4.63 -14.31
N ALA A 14 1.38 5.47 -14.68
CA ALA A 14 0.44 6.06 -13.75
C ALA A 14 -0.25 4.88 -13.07
N LEU A 15 -0.20 4.88 -11.73
CA LEU A 15 -0.87 3.83 -10.98
C LEU A 15 -2.36 3.90 -11.34
N SER A 16 -3.01 2.77 -11.56
CA SER A 16 -4.46 2.76 -11.68
C SER A 16 -5.05 2.66 -10.27
N GLY A 17 -6.04 3.49 -9.94
CA GLY A 17 -6.69 3.41 -8.63
C GLY A 17 -7.67 4.55 -8.35
N PRO A 18 -8.33 4.51 -7.18
CA PRO A 18 -9.29 5.52 -6.74
C PRO A 18 -8.78 6.96 -6.78
N HIS A 19 -7.46 7.18 -6.70
CA HIS A 19 -6.83 8.50 -6.82
C HIS A 19 -7.09 9.20 -8.15
N VAL A 20 -7.36 8.46 -9.24
CA VAL A 20 -7.77 9.05 -10.53
C VAL A 20 -9.16 9.69 -10.42
N CYS A 21 -10.11 8.97 -9.82
CA CYS A 21 -11.46 9.48 -9.56
C CYS A 21 -11.45 10.59 -8.51
N SER A 22 -10.62 10.44 -7.48
CA SER A 22 -10.41 11.47 -6.46
C SER A 22 -9.92 12.77 -7.08
N HIS A 23 -8.97 12.71 -8.02
CA HIS A 23 -8.48 13.91 -8.70
C HIS A 23 -9.58 14.63 -9.49
N VAL A 24 -10.42 13.89 -10.22
CA VAL A 24 -11.56 14.48 -10.94
C VAL A 24 -12.55 15.10 -9.95
N GLY A 25 -12.84 14.41 -8.85
CA GLY A 25 -13.66 14.93 -7.77
C GLY A 25 -13.12 16.22 -7.17
N THR A 26 -11.81 16.28 -6.88
CA THR A 26 -11.15 17.49 -6.38
C THR A 26 -11.24 18.64 -7.39
N GLN A 27 -11.05 18.38 -8.69
CA GLN A 27 -11.22 19.41 -9.72
C GLN A 27 -12.65 19.97 -9.75
N LEU A 28 -13.66 19.10 -9.63
CA LEU A 28 -15.07 19.53 -9.54
C LEU A 28 -15.34 20.35 -8.27
N MET A 29 -14.74 19.97 -7.13
CA MET A 29 -14.82 20.75 -5.89
C MET A 29 -14.14 22.11 -6.01
N THR A 30 -13.01 22.22 -6.71
CA THR A 30 -12.40 23.51 -7.01
C THR A 30 -13.31 24.39 -7.85
N ILE A 31 -13.93 23.84 -8.90
CA ILE A 31 -14.89 24.58 -9.72
C ILE A 31 -16.08 25.06 -8.87
N ALA A 32 -16.66 24.16 -8.07
CA ALA A 32 -17.75 24.52 -7.16
C ALA A 32 -17.36 25.63 -6.18
N LYS A 33 -16.15 25.55 -5.60
CA LYS A 33 -15.58 26.57 -4.70
C LYS A 33 -15.49 27.92 -5.38
N THR A 34 -14.91 27.97 -6.58
CA THR A 34 -14.79 29.21 -7.36
C THR A 34 -16.16 29.79 -7.69
N THR A 35 -17.06 28.99 -8.26
CA THR A 35 -18.39 29.46 -8.70
C THR A 35 -19.26 29.93 -7.53
N LEU A 36 -19.25 29.22 -6.40
CA LEU A 36 -20.02 29.62 -5.20
C LEU A 36 -19.46 30.89 -4.56
N THR A 37 -18.15 31.04 -4.54
CA THR A 37 -17.48 32.25 -4.03
C THR A 37 -17.78 33.46 -4.92
N GLU A 38 -17.70 33.31 -6.24
CA GLU A 38 -18.06 34.35 -7.21
C GLU A 38 -19.53 34.75 -7.10
N ALA A 39 -20.45 33.78 -6.94
CA ALA A 39 -21.87 34.04 -6.71
C ALA A 39 -22.11 34.78 -5.40
N CYS A 40 -21.41 34.40 -4.32
CA CYS A 40 -21.48 35.11 -3.04
C CYS A 40 -21.03 36.58 -3.18
N HIS A 41 -19.93 36.83 -3.90
CA HIS A 41 -19.44 38.19 -4.14
C HIS A 41 -20.37 39.03 -5.02
N SER A 42 -20.98 38.41 -6.03
CA SER A 42 -21.78 39.13 -7.03
C SER A 42 -23.22 39.38 -6.61
N ASN A 43 -23.84 38.41 -5.91
CA ASN A 43 -25.27 38.44 -5.61
C ASN A 43 -25.57 38.68 -4.11
N GLY A 44 -24.53 38.70 -3.28
CA GLY A 44 -24.68 38.61 -1.83
C GLY A 44 -25.08 37.21 -1.39
N GLY A 45 -24.69 36.84 -0.18
CA GLY A 45 -25.03 35.55 0.43
C GLY A 45 -25.00 35.67 1.94
N SER A 46 -25.70 34.78 2.63
CA SER A 46 -25.61 34.65 4.09
C SER A 46 -24.31 33.99 4.54
N LEU A 47 -23.68 33.22 3.64
CA LEU A 47 -22.35 32.64 3.84
C LEU A 47 -21.30 33.55 3.20
N THR A 48 -20.22 33.79 3.92
CA THR A 48 -19.01 34.43 3.42
C THR A 48 -18.23 33.49 2.51
N ALA A 49 -17.37 34.05 1.65
CA ALA A 49 -16.41 33.28 0.86
C ALA A 49 -15.63 32.27 1.73
N SER A 50 -15.08 32.72 2.87
CA SER A 50 -14.32 31.86 3.77
C SER A 50 -15.13 30.69 4.34
N GLU A 51 -16.42 30.89 4.65
CA GLU A 51 -17.29 29.80 5.12
C GLU A 51 -17.53 28.76 4.01
N ILE A 52 -17.71 29.21 2.77
CA ILE A 52 -17.85 28.32 1.60
C ILE A 52 -16.56 27.52 1.40
N GLU A 53 -15.40 28.17 1.47
CA GLU A 53 -14.10 27.51 1.33
C GLU A 53 -13.90 26.44 2.42
N ASN A 54 -14.12 26.80 3.68
CA ASN A 54 -13.95 25.90 4.82
C ASN A 54 -14.90 24.69 4.73
N LEU A 55 -16.15 24.90 4.29
CA LEU A 55 -17.14 23.83 4.18
C LEU A 55 -16.79 22.85 3.06
N LEU A 56 -16.32 23.34 1.91
CA LEU A 56 -15.91 22.49 0.80
C LEU A 56 -14.59 21.76 1.09
N ASP A 57 -13.64 22.42 1.75
CA ASP A 57 -12.40 21.78 2.19
C ASP A 57 -12.68 20.69 3.23
N LEU A 58 -13.64 20.92 4.15
CA LEU A 58 -14.13 19.91 5.09
C LEU A 58 -14.71 18.71 4.35
N ILE A 59 -15.66 18.92 3.43
CA ILE A 59 -16.28 17.84 2.64
C ILE A 59 -15.22 17.05 1.89
N ALA A 60 -14.30 17.72 1.18
CA ALA A 60 -13.26 17.07 0.39
C ALA A 60 -12.29 16.21 1.24
N SER A 61 -12.12 16.57 2.52
CA SER A 61 -11.27 15.83 3.46
C SER A 61 -11.95 14.62 4.11
N THR A 62 -13.26 14.46 3.95
CA THR A 62 -14.00 13.38 4.62
C THR A 62 -13.67 11.99 4.03
N PRO A 63 -13.49 10.95 4.87
CA PRO A 63 -13.35 9.56 4.44
C PRO A 63 -14.45 9.09 3.47
N GLU A 64 -15.67 9.57 3.67
CA GLU A 64 -16.88 9.22 2.94
C GLU A 64 -16.77 9.64 1.48
N VAL A 65 -16.23 10.85 1.20
CA VAL A 65 -16.00 11.33 -0.16
C VAL A 65 -14.98 10.46 -0.89
N PHE A 66 -13.91 10.03 -0.20
CA PHE A 66 -12.96 9.09 -0.79
C PHE A 66 -13.57 7.70 -1.05
N SER A 67 -14.47 7.25 -0.17
CA SER A 67 -15.24 6.01 -0.35
C SER A 67 -16.13 6.10 -1.60
N LEU A 68 -16.79 7.24 -1.84
CA LEU A 68 -17.53 7.48 -3.08
C LEU A 68 -16.64 7.35 -4.31
N TYR A 69 -15.44 7.94 -4.31
CA TYR A 69 -14.51 7.81 -5.43
C TYR A 69 -14.02 6.38 -5.64
N THR A 70 -13.84 5.63 -4.56
CA THR A 70 -13.48 4.20 -4.61
C THR A 70 -14.60 3.38 -5.23
N GLY A 71 -15.86 3.63 -4.84
CA GLY A 71 -17.04 2.98 -5.41
C GLY A 71 -17.23 3.31 -6.89
N GLN A 72 -17.06 4.58 -7.29
CA GLN A 72 -17.13 5.00 -8.68
C GLN A 72 -16.02 4.36 -9.53
N TYR A 73 -14.80 4.30 -9.01
CA TYR A 73 -13.70 3.62 -9.68
C TYR A 73 -14.00 2.13 -9.89
N ALA A 74 -14.55 1.44 -8.89
CA ALA A 74 -14.97 0.04 -9.01
C ALA A 74 -16.08 -0.16 -10.06
N ALA A 75 -17.06 0.75 -10.10
CA ALA A 75 -18.12 0.74 -11.12
C ALA A 75 -17.57 0.94 -12.53
N CYS A 76 -16.71 1.95 -12.74
CA CYS A 76 -16.03 2.18 -14.01
C CYS A 76 -15.18 0.97 -14.44
N SER A 77 -14.44 0.38 -13.50
CA SER A 77 -13.66 -0.84 -13.71
C SER A 77 -14.53 -2.00 -14.21
N GLY A 78 -15.71 -2.20 -13.62
CA GLY A 78 -16.64 -3.27 -14.02
C GLY A 78 -17.17 -3.11 -15.45
N ILE A 79 -17.33 -1.87 -15.92
CA ILE A 79 -17.79 -1.56 -17.28
C ILE A 79 -16.65 -1.77 -18.29
N HIS A 80 -15.44 -1.34 -17.96
CA HIS A 80 -14.28 -1.34 -18.86
C HIS A 80 -13.51 -2.68 -18.89
N SER A 81 -14.22 -3.79 -19.04
CA SER A 81 -13.76 -5.19 -19.03
C SER A 81 -12.52 -5.56 -19.89
N SER A 82 -11.99 -4.64 -20.70
CA SER A 82 -10.72 -4.78 -21.44
C SER A 82 -9.47 -4.45 -20.60
N GLY A 83 -9.60 -3.79 -19.45
CA GLY A 83 -8.49 -3.47 -18.55
C GLY A 83 -8.57 -4.23 -17.22
N LYS A 84 -7.46 -4.83 -16.77
CA LYS A 84 -7.32 -5.31 -15.38
C LYS A 84 -7.18 -4.10 -14.44
N PHE A 85 -8.27 -3.40 -14.18
CA PHE A 85 -8.32 -2.39 -13.12
C PHE A 85 -8.13 -3.11 -11.79
N THR A 86 -7.06 -2.80 -11.07
CA THR A 86 -6.85 -3.32 -9.73
C THR A 86 -7.50 -2.34 -8.76
N GLN A 87 -8.49 -2.80 -8.00
CA GLN A 87 -9.04 -2.01 -6.90
C GLN A 87 -7.97 -1.90 -5.81
N ILE A 88 -7.62 -0.67 -5.42
CA ILE A 88 -6.70 -0.41 -4.31
C ILE A 88 -7.54 -0.17 -3.06
N ASP A 89 -7.94 -1.27 -2.42
CA ASP A 89 -8.43 -1.27 -1.03
C ASP A 89 -7.26 -1.32 -0.03
N ALA A 90 -7.57 -1.24 1.27
CA ALA A 90 -6.55 -1.22 2.33
C ALA A 90 -5.65 -2.47 2.29
N GLN A 91 -6.24 -3.66 2.19
CA GLN A 91 -5.51 -4.93 2.12
C GLN A 91 -4.59 -4.98 0.88
N THR A 92 -5.10 -4.58 -0.28
CA THR A 92 -4.37 -4.59 -1.55
C THR A 92 -3.22 -3.60 -1.51
N PHE A 93 -3.44 -2.41 -0.94
CA PHE A 93 -2.39 -1.42 -0.76
C PHE A 93 -1.30 -1.92 0.19
N ALA A 94 -1.65 -2.48 1.34
CA ALA A 94 -0.69 -3.03 2.29
C ALA A 94 0.15 -4.14 1.66
N ARG A 95 -0.49 -5.09 0.97
CA ARG A 95 0.21 -6.13 0.19
C ARG A 95 1.13 -5.53 -0.86
N PHE A 96 0.70 -4.51 -1.60
CA PHE A 96 1.53 -3.84 -2.60
C PHE A 96 2.79 -3.22 -1.96
N MET A 97 2.63 -2.56 -0.80
CA MET A 97 3.75 -1.99 -0.06
C MET A 97 4.70 -3.06 0.46
N LEU A 98 4.18 -4.14 1.05
CA LEU A 98 5.00 -5.27 1.52
C LEU A 98 5.70 -5.99 0.36
N GLN A 99 5.01 -6.20 -0.76
CA GLN A 99 5.61 -6.78 -1.97
C GLN A 99 6.80 -5.93 -2.43
N SER A 100 6.59 -4.61 -2.54
CA SER A 100 7.64 -3.68 -2.97
C SER A 100 8.83 -3.68 -1.99
N PHE A 101 8.58 -3.92 -0.71
CA PHE A 101 9.59 -3.96 0.34
C PHE A 101 10.41 -5.27 0.35
N CYS A 102 9.78 -6.43 0.16
CA CYS A 102 10.42 -7.74 0.40
C CYS A 102 10.37 -8.75 -0.76
N GLN A 103 9.89 -8.39 -1.96
CA GLN A 103 9.69 -9.37 -3.05
C GLN A 103 10.95 -10.12 -3.47
N ASP A 104 12.11 -9.47 -3.53
CA ASP A 104 13.39 -10.12 -3.85
C ASP A 104 13.81 -11.14 -2.77
N ILE A 105 13.55 -10.83 -1.51
CA ILE A 105 13.81 -11.72 -0.38
C ILE A 105 12.82 -12.89 -0.39
N ILE A 106 11.54 -12.65 -0.66
CA ILE A 106 10.54 -13.71 -0.82
C ILE A 106 10.96 -14.67 -1.94
N ARG A 107 11.35 -14.12 -3.11
CA ARG A 107 11.76 -14.94 -4.26
C ARG A 107 12.96 -15.83 -3.97
N SER A 108 13.96 -15.31 -3.25
CA SER A 108 15.14 -16.08 -2.89
C SER A 108 14.89 -17.08 -1.75
N SER A 109 14.07 -16.70 -0.76
CA SER A 109 13.81 -17.54 0.42
C SER A 109 12.84 -18.70 0.11
N PHE A 110 11.90 -18.50 -0.82
CA PHE A 110 10.82 -19.45 -1.11
C PHE A 110 10.79 -19.90 -2.58
N ASP A 111 11.95 -19.93 -3.24
CA ASP A 111 12.08 -20.28 -4.66
C ASP A 111 11.42 -21.65 -4.97
N LYS A 112 11.58 -22.63 -4.09
CA LYS A 112 11.00 -23.97 -4.26
C LYS A 112 9.47 -23.95 -4.25
N GLN A 113 8.86 -23.22 -3.32
CA GLN A 113 7.40 -23.09 -3.21
C GLN A 113 6.85 -22.31 -4.42
N ILE A 114 7.52 -21.22 -4.80
CA ILE A 114 7.15 -20.39 -5.96
C ILE A 114 7.29 -21.19 -7.26
N GLY A 115 8.35 -21.98 -7.43
CA GLY A 115 8.55 -22.83 -8.61
C GLY A 115 7.45 -23.89 -8.77
N ARG A 116 6.87 -24.37 -7.67
CA ARG A 116 5.81 -25.39 -7.67
C ARG A 116 4.40 -24.82 -7.84
N ALA A 117 4.07 -23.75 -7.11
CA ALA A 117 2.72 -23.15 -7.09
C ALA A 117 2.57 -21.93 -8.02
N GLY A 118 3.68 -21.46 -8.59
CA GLY A 118 3.71 -20.28 -9.45
C GLY A 118 3.70 -18.95 -8.68
N PRO A 119 3.70 -17.81 -9.41
CA PRO A 119 3.79 -16.47 -8.82
C PRO A 119 2.64 -16.10 -7.88
N ALA A 120 1.49 -16.77 -8.00
CA ALA A 120 0.34 -16.56 -7.13
C ALA A 120 0.65 -16.94 -5.67
N TRP A 121 1.60 -17.86 -5.43
CA TRP A 121 2.03 -18.23 -4.08
C TRP A 121 2.54 -17.02 -3.28
N THR A 122 3.34 -16.16 -3.91
CA THR A 122 3.86 -14.93 -3.29
C THR A 122 2.74 -14.03 -2.79
N ARG A 123 1.63 -13.94 -3.54
CA ARG A 123 0.46 -13.15 -3.12
C ARG A 123 -0.16 -13.71 -1.84
N HIS A 124 -0.30 -15.04 -1.73
CA HIS A 124 -0.89 -15.68 -0.55
C HIS A 124 0.02 -15.61 0.67
N PHE A 125 1.34 -15.71 0.46
CA PHE A 125 2.31 -15.43 1.50
C PHE A 125 2.19 -13.99 2.03
N LEU A 126 2.11 -13.01 1.13
CA LEU A 126 1.94 -11.60 1.50
C LEU A 126 0.60 -11.34 2.21
N GLU A 127 -0.47 -12.01 1.80
CA GLU A 127 -1.77 -11.99 2.52
C GLU A 127 -1.61 -12.50 3.96
N GLY A 128 -0.89 -13.61 4.14
CA GLY A 128 -0.57 -14.14 5.46
C GLY A 128 0.27 -13.20 6.32
N LEU A 129 1.34 -12.64 5.75
CA LEU A 129 2.20 -11.67 6.44
C LEU A 129 1.42 -10.43 6.89
N VAL A 130 0.60 -9.90 6.00
CA VAL A 130 -0.30 -8.79 6.32
C VAL A 130 -1.22 -9.16 7.50
N ASN A 131 -1.89 -10.31 7.43
CA ASN A 131 -2.82 -10.73 8.48
C ASN A 131 -2.12 -10.97 9.83
N HIS A 132 -0.85 -11.39 9.81
CA HIS A 132 -0.05 -11.57 11.03
C HIS A 132 0.27 -10.22 11.66
N ILE A 133 0.70 -9.25 10.86
CA ILE A 133 0.98 -7.88 11.33
C ILE A 133 -0.24 -7.30 12.03
N GLU A 134 -1.41 -7.39 11.40
CA GLU A 134 -2.68 -6.87 11.94
C GLU A 134 -3.15 -7.57 13.22
N ARG A 135 -2.86 -8.85 13.38
CA ARG A 135 -3.33 -9.61 14.56
C ARG A 135 -2.38 -9.52 15.74
N GLY A 136 -1.09 -9.37 15.48
CA GLY A 136 -0.05 -9.40 16.49
C GLY A 136 0.57 -8.03 16.70
N THR A 137 1.37 -7.59 15.73
CA THR A 137 2.33 -6.50 15.93
C THR A 137 1.73 -5.10 15.85
N ASP A 138 0.71 -4.90 15.01
CA ASP A 138 0.18 -3.57 14.67
C ASP A 138 -1.27 -3.66 14.15
N PRO A 139 -2.28 -3.61 15.04
CA PRO A 139 -3.70 -3.79 14.67
C PRO A 139 -4.29 -2.74 13.75
N ASP A 140 -3.66 -1.56 13.64
CA ASP A 140 -4.13 -0.46 12.79
C ASP A 140 -3.22 -0.26 11.56
N PHE A 141 -2.36 -1.23 11.24
CA PHE A 141 -1.34 -1.10 10.19
C PHE A 141 -1.97 -0.76 8.82
N HIS A 142 -3.03 -1.48 8.45
CA HIS A 142 -3.83 -1.26 7.25
C HIS A 142 -4.46 0.11 7.20
N ASP A 143 -5.17 0.48 8.26
CA ASP A 143 -5.94 1.71 8.28
C ASP A 143 -5.01 2.92 8.25
N ARG A 144 -3.86 2.86 8.94
CA ARG A 144 -2.84 3.91 8.89
C ARG A 144 -2.14 3.98 7.54
N LEU A 145 -1.75 2.85 6.94
CA LEU A 145 -1.18 2.84 5.59
C LEU A 145 -2.17 3.37 4.55
N TYR A 146 -3.43 2.96 4.63
CA TYR A 146 -4.46 3.37 3.70
C TYR A 146 -4.87 4.83 3.90
N ALA A 147 -4.92 5.32 5.14
CA ALA A 147 -5.06 6.74 5.44
C ALA A 147 -3.95 7.56 4.77
N ARG A 148 -2.70 7.07 4.82
CA ARG A 148 -1.60 7.75 4.15
C ARG A 148 -1.71 7.71 2.62
N TYR A 149 -2.16 6.59 2.06
CA TYR A 149 -2.52 6.50 0.64
C TYR A 149 -3.58 7.54 0.24
N ARG A 150 -4.65 7.68 1.03
CA ARG A 150 -5.70 8.69 0.78
C ARG A 150 -5.15 10.11 0.78
N ALA A 151 -4.31 10.45 1.75
CA ALA A 151 -3.68 11.76 1.81
C ALA A 151 -2.82 12.06 0.56
N LEU A 152 -2.01 11.08 0.13
CA LEU A 152 -1.21 11.20 -1.10
C LEU A 152 -2.09 11.25 -2.37
N ALA A 153 -3.19 10.51 -2.40
CA ALA A 153 -4.16 10.53 -3.49
C ALA A 153 -4.86 11.88 -3.64
N LEU A 154 -5.21 12.52 -2.52
CA LEU A 154 -5.79 13.88 -2.52
C LEU A 154 -4.76 14.92 -2.98
N LYS A 155 -3.50 14.77 -2.56
CA LYS A 155 -2.42 15.70 -2.88
C LYS A 155 -1.95 15.60 -4.34
N ASP A 156 -1.63 14.39 -4.80
CA ASP A 156 -0.95 14.16 -6.08
C ASP A 156 -1.92 13.73 -7.18
N GLY A 157 -3.13 13.26 -6.83
CA GLY A 157 -4.17 12.90 -7.78
C GLY A 157 -3.70 11.91 -8.84
N ARG A 158 -3.90 12.26 -10.13
CA ARG A 158 -3.44 11.46 -11.28
C ARG A 158 -1.93 11.33 -11.41
N ALA A 159 -1.16 12.20 -10.76
CA ALA A 159 0.31 12.13 -10.77
C ALA A 159 0.85 11.14 -9.71
N LEU A 160 -0.02 10.56 -8.88
CA LEU A 160 0.36 9.59 -7.87
C LEU A 160 1.03 8.38 -8.53
N SER A 161 2.18 8.01 -8.00
CA SER A 161 3.01 6.93 -8.54
C SER A 161 3.59 6.09 -7.41
N ALA A 162 4.07 4.90 -7.74
CA ALA A 162 4.77 4.04 -6.78
C ALA A 162 5.96 4.77 -6.11
N THR A 163 6.67 5.61 -6.86
CA THR A 163 7.79 6.39 -6.32
C THR A 163 7.37 7.40 -5.24
N ALA A 164 6.15 7.93 -5.30
CA ALA A 164 5.61 8.81 -4.27
C ALA A 164 5.42 8.06 -2.95
N PHE A 165 4.90 6.82 -2.99
CA PHE A 165 4.78 5.98 -1.79
C PHE A 165 6.14 5.65 -1.18
N TYR A 166 7.13 5.37 -2.02
CA TYR A 166 8.47 4.98 -1.55
C TYR A 166 9.24 6.15 -0.94
N ALA A 167 8.98 7.38 -1.41
CA ALA A 167 9.59 8.59 -0.88
C ALA A 167 8.90 9.08 0.40
N ASP A 168 7.64 8.68 0.64
CA ASP A 168 6.86 9.14 1.76
C ASP A 168 7.46 8.67 3.12
N PRO A 169 7.81 9.59 4.04
CA PRO A 169 8.45 9.24 5.30
C PRO A 169 7.50 8.50 6.27
N GLU A 170 6.20 8.79 6.23
CA GLU A 170 5.23 8.14 7.10
C GLU A 170 4.99 6.69 6.69
N ILE A 171 4.82 6.41 5.38
CA ILE A 171 4.76 5.04 4.87
C ILE A 171 6.01 4.25 5.26
N ARG A 172 7.20 4.86 5.13
CA ARG A 172 8.45 4.21 5.53
C ARG A 172 8.48 3.91 7.03
N SER A 173 8.05 4.84 7.86
CA SER A 173 7.98 4.65 9.32
C SER A 173 7.00 3.55 9.72
N LEU A 174 5.83 3.47 9.07
CA LEU A 174 4.82 2.44 9.32
C LEU A 174 5.37 1.05 8.99
N LEU A 175 5.97 0.91 7.80
CA LEU A 175 6.59 -0.35 7.40
C LEU A 175 7.72 -0.75 8.35
N GLN A 176 8.59 0.19 8.69
CA GLN A 176 9.70 -0.10 9.60
C GLN A 176 9.20 -0.59 10.96
N THR A 177 8.21 0.09 11.54
CA THR A 177 7.63 -0.28 12.85
C THR A 177 7.08 -1.70 12.82
N ALA A 178 6.33 -2.05 11.77
CA ALA A 178 5.79 -3.40 11.61
C ALA A 178 6.90 -4.46 11.51
N PHE A 179 7.96 -4.20 10.75
CA PHE A 179 9.06 -5.17 10.59
C PHE A 179 9.95 -5.29 11.83
N ASP A 180 10.21 -4.19 12.54
CA ASP A 180 10.98 -4.22 13.79
C ASP A 180 10.24 -5.04 14.85
N ALA A 181 8.91 -4.92 14.91
CA ALA A 181 8.08 -5.75 15.78
C ALA A 181 8.11 -7.23 15.37
N LEU A 182 8.01 -7.54 14.07
CA LEU A 182 8.07 -8.92 13.56
C LEU A 182 9.39 -9.63 13.91
N VAL A 183 10.50 -8.90 13.94
CA VAL A 183 11.82 -9.48 14.28
C VAL A 183 12.04 -9.59 15.79
N ALA A 184 11.40 -8.74 16.58
CA ALA A 184 11.45 -8.83 18.03
C ALA A 184 10.68 -10.05 18.59
N GLU A 185 9.82 -10.70 17.80
CA GLU A 185 9.19 -11.97 18.16
C GLU A 185 10.24 -13.11 18.13
N THR A 186 10.89 -13.44 19.25
CA THR A 186 12.07 -14.33 19.24
C THR A 186 11.81 -15.83 19.37
N ASP A 187 10.67 -16.28 19.90
CA ASP A 187 10.66 -17.62 20.52
C ASP A 187 9.90 -18.73 19.80
N GLU A 188 9.41 -18.55 18.55
CA GLU A 188 9.26 -19.66 17.58
C GLU A 188 8.63 -19.26 16.23
N HIS A 189 8.26 -17.98 16.03
CA HIS A 189 7.49 -17.51 14.86
C HIS A 189 6.29 -18.41 14.48
N GLU A 190 5.81 -19.27 15.40
CA GLU A 190 4.80 -20.28 15.12
C GLU A 190 3.49 -19.61 14.71
N ALA A 191 3.08 -18.57 15.45
CA ALA A 191 1.92 -17.75 15.10
C ALA A 191 2.02 -17.12 13.69
N PHE A 192 3.23 -16.68 13.29
CA PHE A 192 3.45 -16.14 11.95
C PHE A 192 3.35 -17.25 10.90
N THR A 193 4.05 -18.36 11.11
CA THR A 193 3.99 -19.55 10.26
C THR A 193 2.56 -20.05 10.07
N ASP A 194 1.78 -20.14 11.14
CA ASP A 194 0.39 -20.59 11.12
C ASP A 194 -0.52 -19.63 10.37
N THR A 195 -0.35 -18.33 10.59
CA THR A 195 -1.14 -17.31 9.88
C THR A 195 -0.86 -17.35 8.37
N VAL A 196 0.41 -17.49 7.98
CA VAL A 196 0.82 -17.66 6.58
C VAL A 196 0.30 -18.94 5.98
N ASN A 197 0.48 -20.07 6.67
CA ASN A 197 0.02 -21.37 6.20
C ASN A 197 -1.51 -21.47 6.12
N THR A 198 -2.23 -20.74 6.96
CA THR A 198 -3.69 -20.60 6.87
C THR A 198 -4.08 -19.87 5.58
N ALA A 199 -3.41 -18.75 5.26
CA ALA A 199 -3.67 -18.01 4.03
C ALA A 199 -3.36 -18.84 2.77
N ILE A 200 -2.19 -19.48 2.73
CA ILE A 200 -1.76 -20.35 1.63
C ILE A 200 -2.70 -21.57 1.51
N GLY A 201 -3.00 -22.23 2.62
CA GLY A 201 -3.83 -23.42 2.66
C GLY A 201 -5.25 -23.16 2.18
N LYS A 202 -5.85 -22.04 2.59
CA LYS A 202 -7.17 -21.62 2.12
C LYS A 202 -7.17 -21.32 0.62
N ALA A 203 -6.16 -20.61 0.12
CA ALA A 203 -6.11 -20.18 -1.27
C ALA A 203 -5.81 -21.32 -2.26
N LEU A 204 -5.00 -22.30 -1.84
CA LEU A 204 -4.58 -23.43 -2.67
C LEU A 204 -5.32 -24.73 -2.33
N SER A 205 -6.35 -24.67 -1.49
CA SER A 205 -7.14 -25.82 -1.02
C SER A 205 -6.29 -26.97 -0.47
N LEU A 206 -5.27 -26.64 0.32
CA LEU A 206 -4.33 -27.63 0.87
C LEU A 206 -4.79 -28.11 2.25
N SER A 207 -5.00 -29.41 2.38
CA SER A 207 -5.20 -30.07 3.67
C SER A 207 -3.91 -30.75 4.14
N GLY A 208 -3.63 -30.72 5.45
CA GLY A 208 -2.49 -31.42 6.05
C GLY A 208 -1.10 -30.88 5.67
N PRO A 209 -0.04 -31.69 5.85
CA PRO A 209 1.33 -31.35 5.46
C PRO A 209 1.46 -31.18 3.95
N SER A 210 2.15 -30.12 3.51
CA SER A 210 2.35 -29.84 2.09
C SER A 210 3.70 -29.14 1.87
N PRO A 211 4.45 -29.47 0.80
CA PRO A 211 5.69 -28.77 0.46
C PRO A 211 5.46 -27.33 -0.02
N LEU A 212 4.20 -26.90 -0.15
CA LEU A 212 3.83 -25.52 -0.46
C LEU A 212 3.64 -24.66 0.80
N LYS A 213 3.59 -25.28 1.99
CA LYS A 213 3.56 -24.58 3.28
C LYS A 213 4.98 -24.18 3.68
N VAL A 214 5.06 -23.19 4.57
CA VAL A 214 6.32 -22.71 5.16
C VAL A 214 6.52 -23.32 6.53
N THR A 215 7.77 -23.47 6.94
CA THR A 215 8.17 -23.90 8.28
C THR A 215 8.68 -22.71 9.10
N ASN A 216 8.77 -22.86 10.42
CA ASN A 216 9.38 -21.85 11.31
C ASN A 216 10.83 -21.52 10.89
N ALA A 217 11.57 -22.53 10.41
CA ALA A 217 12.92 -22.34 9.89
C ALA A 217 12.93 -21.45 8.62
N ASP A 218 11.97 -21.66 7.71
CA ASP A 218 11.86 -20.82 6.51
C ASP A 218 11.52 -19.36 6.86
N ILE A 219 10.60 -19.16 7.81
CA ILE A 219 10.23 -17.82 8.30
C ILE A 219 11.40 -17.13 8.98
N THR A 220 12.13 -17.84 9.84
CA THR A 220 13.33 -17.31 10.52
C THR A 220 14.39 -16.89 9.49
N ALA A 221 14.65 -17.72 8.48
CA ALA A 221 15.60 -17.42 7.42
C ALA A 221 15.15 -16.21 6.56
N PHE A 222 13.85 -16.11 6.27
CA PHE A 222 13.26 -14.97 5.57
C PHE A 222 13.47 -13.67 6.36
N LEU A 223 13.11 -13.64 7.65
CA LEU A 223 13.24 -12.47 8.51
C LEU A 223 14.70 -12.04 8.69
N ALA A 224 15.62 -13.00 8.92
CA ALA A 224 17.06 -12.72 8.98
C ALA A 224 17.58 -12.10 7.66
N SER A 225 17.07 -12.56 6.52
CA SER A 225 17.47 -12.07 5.20
C SER A 225 16.97 -10.66 4.91
N LEU A 226 15.80 -10.25 5.44
CA LEU A 226 15.28 -8.89 5.28
C LEU A 226 16.28 -7.82 5.77
N TYR A 227 16.89 -8.05 6.93
CA TYR A 227 17.82 -7.11 7.56
C TYR A 227 19.25 -7.22 7.02
N LYS A 228 19.69 -8.40 6.60
CA LYS A 228 21.03 -8.59 6.04
C LYS A 228 21.16 -7.98 4.64
N ASN A 229 20.11 -8.05 3.83
CA ASN A 229 20.14 -7.73 2.41
C ASN A 229 19.55 -6.34 2.08
N MET A 230 19.86 -5.33 2.89
CA MET A 230 19.38 -3.96 2.67
C MET A 230 19.84 -3.33 1.35
N ALA A 231 20.97 -3.79 0.78
CA ALA A 231 21.57 -3.20 -0.41
C ALA A 231 20.79 -3.45 -1.72
N TYR A 232 19.94 -4.49 -1.76
CA TYR A 232 19.34 -4.99 -3.00
C TYR A 232 18.00 -4.34 -3.37
N SER A 233 17.38 -3.57 -2.47
CA SER A 233 16.16 -2.79 -2.75
C SER A 233 16.32 -1.37 -2.24
N HIS A 234 16.27 -0.39 -3.15
CA HIS A 234 16.35 1.04 -2.79
C HIS A 234 15.25 1.43 -1.81
N PHE A 235 14.03 0.89 -1.98
CA PHE A 235 12.92 1.15 -1.09
C PHE A 235 13.14 0.53 0.29
N ARG A 236 13.54 -0.74 0.38
CA ARG A 236 13.87 -1.39 1.66
C ARG A 236 15.02 -0.67 2.37
N LYS A 237 16.05 -0.27 1.63
CA LYS A 237 17.14 0.56 2.15
C LYS A 237 16.58 1.85 2.75
N ALA A 238 15.75 2.59 2.02
CA ALA A 238 15.18 3.84 2.49
C ALA A 238 14.31 3.69 3.76
N VAL A 239 13.56 2.60 3.88
CA VAL A 239 12.80 2.23 5.08
C VAL A 239 13.76 1.96 6.26
N LEU A 240 14.74 1.09 6.07
CA LEU A 240 15.64 0.63 7.16
C LEU A 240 16.76 1.63 7.51
N THR A 241 17.13 2.55 6.61
CA THR A 241 18.12 3.61 6.89
C THR A 241 17.50 4.88 7.45
N GLY A 242 16.21 5.15 7.16
CA GLY A 242 15.47 6.26 7.77
C GLY A 242 15.46 6.16 9.31
N ALA A 243 15.42 4.93 9.81
CA ALA A 243 15.54 4.52 11.21
C ALA A 243 16.75 5.13 11.95
N LYS A 244 17.95 4.99 11.37
CA LYS A 244 19.21 5.36 12.03
C LYS A 244 19.32 6.87 12.23
N VAL A 245 18.71 7.67 11.34
CA VAL A 245 18.72 9.13 11.41
C VAL A 245 17.71 9.66 12.43
N GLN A 246 16.56 9.00 12.60
CA GLN A 246 15.56 9.41 13.59
C GLN A 246 15.91 8.99 15.02
N GLN A 247 16.52 7.82 15.23
CA GLN A 247 17.03 7.42 16.55
C GLN A 247 18.20 8.31 17.01
N ALA A 248 19.13 8.65 16.11
CA ALA A 248 20.24 9.57 16.43
C ALA A 248 19.77 10.99 16.79
N ARG A 249 18.64 11.45 16.25
CA ARG A 249 18.04 12.76 16.56
C ARG A 249 17.21 12.80 17.84
N ARG A 250 16.83 11.65 18.40
CA ARG A 250 16.11 11.56 19.69
C ARG A 250 17.06 11.30 20.86
N ALA A 251 18.29 10.88 20.59
CA ALA A 251 19.31 10.57 21.59
C ALA A 251 20.36 11.68 21.80
N GLY A 252 20.25 12.79 21.06
CA GLY A 252 21.06 14.00 21.22
C GLY A 252 20.18 15.23 21.32
#